data_AF-A0A382YKE0-F1
#
_entry.id   AF-A0A382YKE0-F1
#
_cell.length_a   1.000
_cell.length_b   1.000
_cell.length_c   1.000
_cell.angle_alpha   90.00
_cell.angle_beta   90.00
_cell.angle_gamma   90.00
#
_symmetry.space_group_name_H-M   'P 1'
#
loop_
_entity.id
_entity.type
_entity.pdbx_description
1 polymer ?
#
loop_
_entity_poly.entity_id
_entity_poly.type
_entity_poly.pdbx_seq_one_letter_code
_entity_poly.pdbx_strand_id
1 'polypeptide(L)'
;MYKAQIKRQQLFLLTISISINLGLLIYFKYANFFVDNLNALLNSFGGDNIRWTSVALPIGISFYTFQSLTYSIDVFRKVHKPLKNPQQYLVYIMMFPQMIAGPIVRFNQIADQIEDRKALENIDNKLLGLFRFGIGLAKKVLIANVLSAEADRVFAMVESDLTTSVAWLGILAYTFQI
;
A
#
# COMPACT_ATOMS: atom_id res chain seq x y z
N MET A 1 -5.39 -22.83 -10.14
CA MET A 1 -4.16 -23.15 -9.36
C MET A 1 -4.38 -24.30 -8.39
N TYR A 2 -5.16 -24.13 -7.32
CA TYR A 2 -5.27 -25.10 -6.23
C TYR A 2 -5.71 -26.53 -6.66
N LYS A 3 -6.65 -26.63 -7.61
CA LYS A 3 -7.14 -27.93 -8.13
C LYS A 3 -6.32 -28.52 -9.28
N ALA A 4 -5.34 -27.79 -9.82
CA ALA A 4 -4.56 -28.30 -10.96
C ALA A 4 -3.69 -29.46 -10.48
N GLN A 5 -3.78 -30.62 -11.14
CA GLN A 5 -3.03 -31.82 -10.76
C GLN A 5 -1.58 -31.78 -11.26
N ILE A 6 -1.32 -31.03 -12.34
CA ILE A 6 -0.01 -30.93 -12.98
C ILE A 6 0.76 -29.72 -12.44
N LYS A 7 1.93 -29.95 -11.82
CA LYS A 7 2.79 -28.88 -11.25
C LYS A 7 3.13 -27.78 -12.27
N ARG A 8 3.36 -28.12 -13.53
CA ARG A 8 3.66 -27.16 -14.61
C ARG A 8 2.50 -26.20 -14.88
N GLN A 9 1.25 -26.69 -14.83
CA GLN A 9 0.07 -25.84 -14.96
C GLN A 9 -0.11 -24.93 -13.75
N GLN A 10 0.19 -25.42 -12.53
CA GLN A 10 0.16 -24.59 -11.32
C GLN A 10 1.16 -23.42 -11.42
N LEU A 11 2.40 -23.71 -11.87
CA LEU A 11 3.44 -22.72 -12.02
C LEU A 11 3.08 -21.69 -13.10
N PHE A 12 2.61 -22.14 -14.26
CA PHE A 12 2.20 -21.26 -15.35
C PHE A 12 1.09 -20.28 -14.93
N LEU A 13 0.06 -20.78 -14.26
CA LEU A 13 -1.00 -19.93 -13.72
C LEU A 13 -0.43 -18.93 -12.70
N LEU A 14 0.50 -19.35 -11.84
CA LEU A 14 1.09 -18.48 -10.82
C LEU A 14 1.87 -17.35 -11.47
N THR A 15 2.72 -17.68 -12.44
CA THR A 15 3.47 -16.71 -13.22
C THR A 15 2.54 -15.70 -13.88
N ILE A 16 1.46 -16.14 -14.52
CA ILE A 16 0.46 -15.23 -15.11
C ILE A 16 -0.13 -14.31 -14.04
N SER A 17 -0.56 -14.85 -12.89
CA SER A 17 -1.17 -14.05 -11.83
C SER A 17 -0.20 -13.00 -11.28
N ILE A 18 1.05 -13.38 -11.04
CA ILE A 18 2.10 -12.45 -10.58
C ILE A 18 2.38 -11.39 -11.64
N SER A 19 2.56 -11.80 -12.91
CA SER A 19 2.85 -10.89 -14.01
C SER A 19 1.74 -9.87 -14.23
N ILE A 20 0.47 -10.26 -14.14
CA ILE A 20 -0.66 -9.32 -14.25
C ILE A 20 -0.63 -8.31 -13.09
N ASN A 21 -0.46 -8.78 -11.85
CA ASN A 21 -0.46 -7.91 -10.69
C ASN A 21 0.72 -6.92 -10.69
N LEU A 22 1.93 -7.40 -11.01
CA LEU A 22 3.12 -6.54 -11.12
C LEU A 22 3.02 -5.62 -12.33
N GLY A 23 2.51 -6.10 -13.46
CA GLY A 23 2.31 -5.29 -14.66
C GLY A 23 1.37 -4.12 -14.42
N LEU A 24 0.23 -4.36 -13.74
CA LEU A 24 -0.69 -3.30 -13.35
C LEU A 24 -0.03 -2.31 -12.37
N LEU A 25 0.70 -2.80 -11.37
CA LEU A 25 1.40 -1.93 -10.43
C LEU A 25 2.45 -1.05 -11.13
N ILE A 26 3.26 -1.63 -12.03
CA ILE A 26 4.26 -0.89 -12.79
C ILE A 26 3.59 0.15 -13.69
N TYR A 27 2.54 -0.25 -14.41
CA TYR A 27 1.80 0.65 -15.29
C TYR A 27 1.25 1.86 -14.53
N PHE A 28 0.42 1.65 -13.51
CA PHE A 28 -0.22 2.75 -12.81
C PHE A 28 0.78 3.61 -12.01
N LYS A 29 1.83 3.02 -11.46
CA LYS A 29 2.80 3.74 -10.60
C LYS A 29 3.86 4.49 -11.39
N TYR A 30 4.30 3.96 -12.53
CA TYR A 30 5.47 4.48 -13.24
C TYR A 30 5.19 4.96 -14.67
N ALA A 31 4.01 4.71 -15.26
CA ALA A 31 3.77 5.10 -16.66
C ALA A 31 3.99 6.61 -16.90
N ASN A 32 3.45 7.48 -16.03
CA ASN A 32 3.65 8.93 -16.16
C ASN A 32 5.13 9.29 -16.07
N PHE A 33 5.85 8.77 -15.06
CA PHE A 33 7.29 8.98 -14.90
C PHE A 33 8.09 8.53 -16.14
N PHE A 34 7.80 7.35 -16.69
CA PHE A 34 8.49 6.85 -17.88
C PHE A 34 8.27 7.74 -19.10
N VAL A 35 7.04 8.20 -19.32
CA VAL A 35 6.72 9.10 -20.42
C VAL A 35 7.42 10.46 -20.24
N ASP A 36 7.40 11.01 -19.03
CA ASP A 36 8.04 12.30 -18.76
C ASP A 36 9.54 12.25 -19.01
N ASN A 37 10.21 11.17 -18.60
CA ASN A 37 11.63 10.95 -18.89
C ASN A 37 11.91 10.72 -20.38
N LEU A 38 11.05 9.97 -21.07
CA LEU A 38 11.20 9.73 -22.49
C LEU A 38 11.04 11.03 -23.30
N ASN A 39 10.07 11.87 -22.95
CA ASN A 39 9.89 13.19 -23.54
C ASN A 39 11.09 14.10 -23.24
N ALA A 40 11.62 14.09 -22.01
CA ALA A 40 12.83 14.85 -21.68
C ALA A 40 14.04 14.43 -22.54
N LEU A 41 14.21 13.13 -22.79
CA LEU A 41 15.25 12.62 -23.69
C LEU A 41 14.99 12.98 -25.15
N LEU A 42 13.76 12.84 -25.65
CA LEU A 42 13.45 13.22 -27.03
C LEU A 42 13.72 14.70 -27.29
N ASN A 43 13.34 15.58 -26.35
CA ASN A 43 13.63 17.00 -26.43
C ASN A 43 15.14 17.29 -26.46
N SER A 44 15.97 16.53 -25.74
CA SER A 44 17.43 16.73 -25.75
C SER A 44 18.08 16.30 -27.06
N PHE A 45 17.46 15.37 -27.81
CA PHE A 45 17.88 14.96 -29.15
C PHE A 45 17.13 15.68 -30.30
N GLY A 46 16.31 16.69 -29.99
CA GLY A 46 15.55 17.47 -30.97
C GLY A 46 14.35 16.75 -31.59
N GLY A 47 13.84 15.69 -30.95
CA GLY A 47 12.62 14.99 -31.33
C GLY A 47 11.37 15.60 -30.70
N ASP A 48 10.21 15.33 -31.31
CA ASP A 48 8.90 15.81 -30.83
C ASP A 48 8.40 15.05 -29.59
N ASN A 49 7.64 15.76 -28.76
CA ASN A 49 7.01 15.19 -27.57
C ASN A 49 5.91 14.17 -27.92
N ILE A 50 5.92 13.05 -27.21
CA ILE A 50 4.83 12.07 -27.26
C ILE A 50 3.64 12.63 -26.49
N ARG A 51 2.49 12.72 -27.15
CA ARG A 51 1.22 13.07 -26.52
C ARG A 51 0.74 11.91 -25.66
N TRP A 52 0.73 12.12 -24.34
CA TRP A 52 0.28 11.14 -23.35
C TRP A 52 -0.82 11.71 -22.47
N THR A 53 -1.83 10.91 -22.19
CA THR A 53 -2.85 11.24 -21.19
C THR A 53 -2.40 10.66 -19.86
N SER A 54 -2.21 11.51 -18.85
CA SER A 54 -1.75 11.07 -17.55
C SER A 54 -2.69 10.02 -16.95
N VAL A 55 -2.09 8.95 -16.45
CA VAL A 55 -2.82 7.86 -15.80
C VAL A 55 -3.06 8.26 -14.34
N ALA A 56 -4.32 8.24 -13.92
CA ALA A 56 -4.69 8.47 -12.53
C ALA A 56 -4.23 7.27 -11.66
N LEU A 57 -3.49 7.56 -10.58
CA LEU A 57 -3.01 6.55 -9.65
C LEU A 57 -4.14 6.11 -8.70
N PRO A 58 -4.52 4.82 -8.67
CA PRO A 58 -5.51 4.36 -7.72
C PRO A 58 -4.95 4.39 -6.29
N ILE A 59 -5.75 4.89 -5.35
CA ILE A 59 -5.42 4.86 -3.93
C ILE A 59 -5.26 3.40 -3.49
N GLY A 60 -4.15 3.10 -2.82
CA GLY A 60 -3.91 1.76 -2.25
C GLY A 60 -3.42 0.70 -3.23
N ILE A 61 -3.06 1.05 -4.47
CA ILE A 61 -2.60 0.08 -5.49
C ILE A 61 -1.48 -0.84 -5.04
N SER A 62 -0.50 -0.29 -4.31
CA SER A 62 0.58 -1.12 -3.80
C SER A 62 0.05 -2.18 -2.83
N PHE A 63 -0.88 -1.82 -1.94
CA PHE A 63 -1.40 -2.72 -0.91
C PHE A 63 -2.24 -3.86 -1.49
N TYR A 64 -3.25 -3.56 -2.31
CA TYR A 64 -4.07 -4.62 -2.87
C TYR A 64 -3.30 -5.49 -3.87
N THR A 65 -2.28 -4.96 -4.56
CA THR A 65 -1.37 -5.76 -5.37
C THR A 65 -0.59 -6.73 -4.50
N PHE A 66 0.06 -6.29 -3.42
CA PHE A 66 0.83 -7.18 -2.55
C PHE A 66 -0.05 -8.21 -1.82
N GLN A 67 -1.26 -7.83 -1.42
CA GLN A 67 -2.25 -8.74 -0.86
C GLN A 67 -2.66 -9.82 -1.87
N SER A 68 -2.96 -9.43 -3.12
CA SER A 68 -3.31 -10.34 -4.21
C SER A 68 -2.16 -11.29 -4.56
N LEU A 69 -0.91 -10.79 -4.56
CA LEU A 69 0.27 -11.64 -4.71
C LEU A 69 0.37 -12.67 -3.61
N THR A 70 0.25 -12.22 -2.35
CA THR A 70 0.37 -13.11 -1.20
C THR A 70 -0.70 -14.20 -1.24
N TYR A 71 -1.94 -13.86 -1.60
CA TYR A 71 -3.01 -14.82 -1.81
C TYR A 71 -2.65 -15.88 -2.87
N SER A 72 -2.24 -15.45 -4.06
CA SER A 72 -1.86 -16.38 -5.15
C SER A 72 -0.69 -17.28 -4.78
N ILE A 73 0.33 -16.73 -4.10
CA ILE A 73 1.52 -17.46 -3.66
C ILE A 73 1.18 -18.47 -2.56
N ASP A 74 0.41 -18.07 -1.55
CA ASP A 74 0.04 -18.94 -0.42
C ASP A 74 -0.85 -20.10 -0.88
N VAL A 75 -1.80 -19.82 -1.79
CA VAL A 75 -2.65 -20.85 -2.42
C VAL A 75 -1.82 -21.79 -3.30
N PHE A 76 -0.84 -21.28 -4.04
CA PHE A 76 0.07 -22.11 -4.83
C PHE A 76 0.95 -23.01 -3.95
N ARG A 77 1.50 -22.45 -2.86
CA ARG A 77 2.33 -23.19 -1.87
C ARG A 77 1.51 -24.12 -0.97
N LYS A 78 0.18 -24.10 -1.07
CA LYS A 78 -0.75 -24.84 -0.22
C LYS A 78 -0.58 -24.53 1.28
N VAL A 79 -0.12 -23.32 1.59
CA VAL A 79 -0.05 -22.82 2.98
C VAL A 79 -1.45 -22.67 3.55
N HIS A 80 -2.37 -22.17 2.73
CA HIS A 80 -3.79 -22.09 3.05
C HIS A 80 -4.63 -22.50 1.82
N LYS A 81 -5.85 -22.96 2.06
CA LYS A 81 -6.83 -23.22 0.99
C LYS A 81 -7.28 -21.90 0.36
N PRO A 82 -7.65 -21.88 -0.93
CA PRO A 82 -8.29 -20.71 -1.52
C PRO A 82 -9.58 -20.39 -0.75
N LEU A 83 -9.91 -19.10 -0.66
CA LEU A 83 -11.16 -18.65 -0.06
C LEU A 83 -12.35 -19.25 -0.80
N LYS A 84 -13.41 -19.55 -0.06
CA LYS A 84 -14.57 -20.31 -0.58
C LYS A 84 -15.38 -19.47 -1.56
N ASN A 85 -15.52 -18.17 -1.29
CA ASN A 85 -16.40 -17.27 -2.01
C ASN A 85 -15.68 -15.98 -2.44
N PRO A 86 -16.08 -15.36 -3.56
CA PRO A 86 -15.50 -14.08 -3.99
C PRO A 86 -15.71 -12.96 -2.97
N GLN A 87 -16.80 -12.96 -2.20
CA GLN A 87 -17.00 -11.96 -1.15
C GLN A 87 -15.88 -11.98 -0.09
N GLN A 88 -15.38 -13.15 0.30
CA GLN A 88 -14.30 -13.26 1.29
C GLN A 88 -13.00 -12.66 0.74
N TYR A 89 -12.74 -12.86 -0.54
CA TYR A 89 -11.60 -12.26 -1.23
C TYR A 89 -11.74 -10.73 -1.32
N LEU A 90 -12.95 -10.23 -1.58
CA LEU A 90 -13.25 -8.81 -1.55
C LEU A 90 -13.05 -8.20 -0.16
N VAL A 91 -13.46 -8.89 0.92
CA VAL A 91 -13.20 -8.46 2.30
C VAL A 91 -11.71 -8.40 2.59
N TYR A 92 -10.93 -9.38 2.13
CA TYR A 92 -9.48 -9.40 2.28
C TYR A 92 -8.80 -8.19 1.62
N ILE A 93 -9.15 -7.90 0.36
CA ILE A 93 -8.55 -6.82 -0.41
C ILE A 93 -9.05 -5.44 0.01
N MET A 94 -10.35 -5.30 0.27
CA MET A 94 -10.97 -4.02 0.59
C MET A 94 -10.99 -3.73 2.10
N MET A 95 -10.10 -4.36 2.88
CA MET A 95 -10.01 -4.09 4.30
C MET A 95 -9.44 -2.69 4.54
N PHE A 96 -10.34 -1.71 4.66
CA PHE A 96 -10.01 -0.28 4.71
C PHE A 96 -8.87 0.11 5.66
N PRO A 97 -8.78 -0.41 6.91
CA PRO A 97 -7.68 -0.09 7.80
C PRO A 97 -6.28 -0.38 7.23
N GLN A 98 -6.17 -1.27 6.24
CA GLN A 98 -4.90 -1.66 5.62
C GLN A 98 -4.66 -1.05 4.25
N MET A 99 -5.70 -0.57 3.58
CA MET A 99 -5.66 -0.27 2.14
C MET A 99 -4.80 0.95 1.79
N ILE A 100 -4.68 1.93 2.68
CA ILE A 100 -4.00 3.21 2.40
C ILE A 100 -2.59 3.26 3.00
N ALA A 101 -2.44 2.84 4.26
CA ALA A 101 -1.18 2.98 5.01
C ALA A 101 -1.02 1.96 6.14
N GLY A 102 -1.68 0.80 6.06
CA GLY A 102 -1.52 -0.24 7.09
C GLY A 102 -0.31 -1.15 6.83
N PRO A 103 0.04 -2.04 7.77
CA PRO A 103 1.02 -3.08 7.50
C PRO A 103 0.53 -4.00 6.37
N ILE A 104 1.46 -4.47 5.52
CA ILE A 104 1.12 -5.48 4.50
C ILE A 104 0.81 -6.80 5.22
N VAL A 105 -0.48 -7.13 5.31
CA VAL A 105 -0.93 -8.35 5.96
C VAL A 105 -0.93 -9.50 4.96
N ARG A 106 -0.30 -10.60 5.38
CA ARG A 106 -0.22 -11.81 4.56
C ARG A 106 -1.52 -12.59 4.66
N PHE A 107 -1.94 -13.20 3.55
CA PHE A 107 -3.18 -13.95 3.47
C PHE A 107 -3.27 -15.03 4.56
N ASN A 108 -2.22 -15.83 4.75
CA ASN A 108 -2.18 -16.87 5.77
C ASN A 108 -2.38 -16.39 7.23
N GLN A 109 -2.17 -15.11 7.53
CA GLN A 109 -2.33 -14.56 8.90
C GLN A 109 -3.79 -14.25 9.22
N ILE A 110 -4.63 -14.01 8.19
CA ILE A 110 -6.01 -13.55 8.36
C ILE A 110 -7.04 -14.43 7.66
N ALA A 111 -6.61 -15.42 6.87
CA ALA A 111 -7.51 -16.32 6.16
C ALA A 111 -8.54 -16.99 7.10
N ASP A 112 -8.07 -17.54 8.22
CA ASP A 112 -8.94 -18.16 9.22
C ASP A 112 -9.93 -17.16 9.83
N GLN A 113 -9.48 -15.92 10.10
CA GLN A 113 -10.31 -14.86 10.69
C GLN A 113 -11.37 -14.34 9.70
N ILE A 114 -11.10 -14.42 8.39
CA ILE A 114 -12.07 -14.09 7.34
C ILE A 114 -13.13 -15.20 7.22
N GLU A 115 -12.75 -16.46 7.44
CA GLU A 115 -13.68 -17.59 7.40
C GLU A 115 -14.55 -17.69 8.66
N ASP A 116 -13.94 -17.62 9.86
CA ASP A 116 -14.63 -17.62 11.14
C ASP A 116 -13.85 -16.81 12.19
N ARG A 117 -14.50 -15.75 12.71
CA ARG A 117 -13.92 -14.86 13.72
C ARG A 117 -14.52 -15.04 15.11
N LYS A 118 -15.47 -15.95 15.32
CA LYS A 118 -16.23 -16.07 16.59
C LYS A 118 -15.32 -16.22 17.81
N ALA A 119 -14.21 -16.95 17.67
CA ALA A 119 -13.24 -17.14 18.75
C ALA A 119 -12.60 -15.81 19.23
N LEU A 120 -12.55 -14.79 18.37
CA LEU A 120 -11.98 -13.49 18.66
C LEU A 120 -13.02 -12.44 19.10
N GLU A 121 -14.33 -12.74 19.01
CA GLU A 121 -15.42 -11.82 19.33
C GLU A 121 -15.70 -11.69 20.85
N ASN A 122 -14.66 -11.56 21.67
CA ASN A 122 -14.78 -11.35 23.11
C ASN A 122 -14.67 -9.87 23.52
N ILE A 123 -15.08 -9.55 24.75
CA ILE A 123 -15.09 -8.18 25.28
C ILE A 123 -13.66 -7.63 25.40
N ASP A 124 -12.69 -8.45 25.79
CA ASP A 124 -11.30 -8.03 25.97
C ASP A 124 -10.69 -7.52 24.66
N ASN A 125 -10.89 -8.25 23.56
CA ASN A 125 -10.43 -7.85 22.22
C ASN A 125 -11.12 -6.56 21.74
N LYS A 126 -12.41 -6.36 22.05
CA LYS A 126 -13.14 -5.13 21.72
C LYS A 126 -12.57 -3.93 22.49
N LEU A 127 -12.35 -4.07 23.80
CA LEU A 127 -11.77 -3.03 24.64
C LEU A 127 -10.34 -2.71 24.20
N LEU A 128 -9.54 -3.73 23.93
CA LEU A 128 -8.17 -3.56 23.44
C LEU A 128 -8.13 -2.84 22.09
N GLY A 129 -9.07 -3.14 21.18
CA GLY A 129 -9.26 -2.41 19.93
C GLY A 129 -9.60 -0.94 20.15
N LEU A 130 -10.51 -0.65 21.08
CA LEU A 130 -10.91 0.71 21.43
C LEU A 130 -9.74 1.51 22.03
N PHE A 131 -8.97 0.93 22.95
CA PHE A 131 -7.79 1.58 23.52
C PHE A 131 -6.71 1.85 22.46
N ARG A 132 -6.42 0.87 21.59
CA ARG A 132 -5.46 1.06 20.49
C ARG A 132 -5.90 2.17 19.54
N PHE A 133 -7.18 2.20 19.19
CA PHE A 133 -7.75 3.26 18.37
C PHE A 133 -7.65 4.61 19.06
N GLY A 134 -8.06 4.72 20.33
CA GLY A 134 -8.01 5.98 21.10
C GLY A 134 -6.60 6.53 21.25
N ILE A 135 -5.62 5.68 21.59
CA ILE A 135 -4.20 6.08 21.69
C ILE A 135 -3.66 6.50 20.32
N GLY A 136 -3.96 5.74 19.26
CA GLY A 136 -3.55 6.08 17.90
C GLY A 136 -4.13 7.41 17.44
N LEU A 137 -5.42 7.64 17.71
CA LEU A 137 -6.11 8.89 17.40
C LEU A 137 -5.52 10.07 18.17
N ALA A 138 -5.25 9.90 19.47
CA ALA A 138 -4.62 10.93 20.29
C ALA A 138 -3.22 11.28 19.76
N LYS A 139 -2.38 10.28 19.45
CA LYS A 139 -1.07 10.51 18.84
C LYS A 139 -1.17 11.24 17.51
N LYS A 140 -2.14 10.87 16.66
CA LYS A 140 -2.32 11.52 15.36
C LYS A 140 -2.75 12.97 15.50
N VAL A 141 -3.79 13.24 16.28
CA VAL A 141 -4.42 14.57 16.36
C VAL A 141 -3.61 15.52 17.24
N LEU A 142 -3.14 15.06 18.41
CA LEU A 142 -2.50 15.92 19.41
C LEU A 142 -1.01 16.13 19.16
N ILE A 143 -0.32 15.17 18.54
CA ILE A 143 1.13 15.23 18.32
C ILE A 143 1.42 15.41 16.84
N ALA A 144 1.09 14.41 16.03
CA ALA A 144 1.53 14.36 14.63
C ALA A 144 0.97 15.53 13.80
N ASN A 145 -0.32 15.86 13.92
CA ASN A 145 -0.92 16.96 13.17
C ASN A 145 -0.41 18.34 13.62
N VAL A 146 -0.10 18.52 14.91
CA VAL A 146 0.46 19.77 15.43
C VAL A 146 1.88 19.97 14.92
N LEU A 147 2.71 18.92 14.99
CA LEU A 147 4.09 18.98 14.51
C LEU A 147 4.16 19.01 12.98
N SER A 148 3.20 18.42 12.27
CA SER A 148 3.04 18.57 10.81
C SER A 148 2.92 20.04 10.43
N ALA A 149 2.06 20.79 11.13
CA ALA A 149 1.86 22.21 10.80
C ALA A 149 3.15 23.03 10.97
N GLU A 150 3.99 22.70 11.95
CA GLU A 150 5.29 23.36 12.12
C GLU A 150 6.33 22.87 11.09
N ALA A 151 6.36 21.57 10.76
CA ALA A 151 7.21 21.04 9.71
C ALA A 151 6.88 21.67 8.35
N ASP A 152 5.60 21.77 8.01
CA ASP A 152 5.10 22.37 6.76
C ASP A 152 5.50 23.86 6.67
N ARG A 153 5.44 24.60 7.78
CA ARG A 153 5.93 25.99 7.83
C ARG A 153 7.41 26.09 7.53
N VAL A 154 8.24 25.25 8.14
CA VAL A 154 9.69 25.26 7.92
C VAL A 154 10.03 24.87 6.49
N PHE A 155 9.37 23.86 5.92
CA PHE A 155 9.59 23.45 4.53
C PHE A 155 9.09 24.47 3.49
N ALA A 156 8.19 25.37 3.88
CA ALA A 156 7.71 26.47 3.02
C ALA A 156 8.53 27.76 3.15
N MET A 157 9.53 27.82 4.04
CA MET A 157 10.38 29.02 4.20
C MET A 157 11.29 29.25 2.98
N VAL A 158 11.60 30.53 2.72
CA VAL A 158 12.58 30.92 1.71
C VAL A 158 13.99 30.55 2.19
N GLU A 159 14.85 30.08 1.29
CA GLU A 159 16.20 29.60 1.62
C GLU A 159 17.04 30.64 2.40
N SER A 160 16.82 31.94 2.18
CA SER A 160 17.51 33.02 2.89
C SER A 160 17.22 33.06 4.39
N ASP A 161 16.06 32.58 4.81
CA ASP A 161 15.58 32.63 6.19
C ASP A 161 15.81 31.29 6.92
N LEU A 162 16.27 30.27 6.19
CA LEU A 162 16.49 28.93 6.69
C LEU A 162 17.84 28.82 7.40
N THR A 163 17.85 29.10 8.70
CA THR A 163 19.03 28.84 9.55
C THR A 163 19.18 27.34 9.83
N THR A 164 20.41 26.88 10.09
CA THR A 164 20.70 25.46 10.39
C THR A 164 19.87 24.93 11.56
N SER A 165 19.63 25.74 12.60
CA SER A 165 18.81 25.36 13.75
C SER A 165 17.34 25.17 13.38
N VAL A 166 16.78 26.06 12.57
CA VAL A 166 15.39 25.96 12.08
C VAL A 166 15.22 24.73 11.18
N ALA A 167 16.20 24.43 10.33
CA ALA A 167 16.20 23.23 9.50
C ALA A 167 16.17 21.94 10.36
N TRP A 168 17.00 21.86 11.41
CA TRP A 168 16.96 20.73 12.35
C TRP A 168 15.63 20.61 13.09
N LEU A 169 15.03 21.75 13.47
CA LEU A 169 13.71 21.76 14.10
C LEU A 169 12.64 21.22 13.13
N GLY A 170 12.67 21.63 11.86
CA GLY A 170 11.76 21.12 10.84
C GLY A 170 11.91 19.61 10.61
N ILE A 171 13.15 19.10 10.56
CA ILE A 171 13.41 17.65 10.43
C ILE A 171 12.88 16.88 11.65
N LEU A 172 13.09 17.39 12.86
CA LEU A 172 12.57 16.77 14.08
C LEU A 172 11.04 16.78 14.11
N ALA A 173 10.41 17.91 13.77
CA ALA A 173 8.96 18.03 13.68
C ALA A 173 8.38 17.04 12.65
N TYR A 174 9.01 16.93 11.47
CA TYR A 174 8.64 15.96 10.45
C TYR A 174 8.81 14.50 10.93
N THR A 175 9.84 14.21 11.72
CA THR A 175 10.06 12.87 12.28
C THR A 175 8.93 12.45 13.21
N PHE A 176 8.40 13.37 14.01
CA PHE A 176 7.25 13.09 14.90
C PHE A 176 5.88 13.17 14.20
N GLN A 177 5.80 13.77 13.02
CA GLN A 177 4.61 13.79 12.17
C GLN A 177 4.30 12.40 11.58
N ILE A 178 5.34 11.63 11.25
CA ILE A 178 5.26 10.29 10.67
C ILE A 178 4.95 9.25 11.76
#